data_AF-A0A2G6D9B6-F1
#
_entry.id   AF-A0A2G6D9B6-F1
#
_cell.length_a   1.000
_cell.length_b   1.000
_cell.length_c   1.000
_cell.angle_alpha   90.00
_cell.angle_beta   90.00
_cell.angle_gamma   90.00
#
_symmetry.space_group_name_H-M   'P 1'
#
loop_
_entity.id
_entity.type
_entity.pdbx_description
1 polymer ?
#
loop_
_entity_poly.entity_id
_entity_poly.type
_entity_poly.pdbx_seq_one_letter_code
_entity_poly.pdbx_strand_id
1 'polypeptide(L)'
;MENKLEKSIADKYGFDVPVIVRTAKELEESVLNNPFSDRDILHLHLTLLKSKPADDGIALTKNYDHAPDLFTVDNKYIFIFFLGNVMNQN
;
A
#
# COMPACT_ATOMS: atom_id res chain seq x y z
N MET A 1 3.56 -13.71 14.51
CA MET A 1 2.42 -14.32 13.78
C MET A 1 2.76 -14.50 12.32
N GLU A 2 3.31 -13.49 11.65
CA GLU A 2 3.78 -13.53 10.25
C GLU A 2 4.57 -14.80 9.92
N ASN A 3 5.71 -15.07 10.57
CA ASN A 3 6.53 -16.26 10.28
C ASN A 3 5.78 -17.61 10.42
N LYS A 4 4.73 -17.66 11.26
CA LYS A 4 3.91 -18.88 11.38
C LYS A 4 3.03 -19.07 10.14
N LEU A 5 2.44 -17.98 9.65
CA LEU A 5 1.61 -17.98 8.43
C LEU A 5 2.47 -18.23 7.19
N GLU A 6 3.62 -17.57 7.06
CA GLU A 6 4.59 -17.79 5.98
C GLU A 6 4.96 -19.27 5.89
N LYS A 7 5.36 -19.86 7.03
CA LYS A 7 5.69 -21.29 7.10
C LYS A 7 4.49 -22.18 6.73
N SER A 8 3.29 -21.90 7.23
CA SER A 8 2.10 -22.69 6.89
C SER A 8 1.72 -22.61 5.42
N ILE A 9 1.94 -21.46 4.77
CA ILE A 9 1.73 -21.30 3.31
C ILE A 9 2.78 -22.12 2.55
N ALA A 10 4.05 -22.03 2.94
CA ALA A 10 5.13 -22.80 2.34
C ALA A 10 4.91 -24.32 2.48
N ASP A 11 4.58 -24.78 3.69
CA ASP A 11 4.35 -26.21 3.96
C ASP A 11 3.14 -26.77 3.18
N LYS A 12 2.10 -25.95 2.96
CA LYS A 12 0.85 -26.39 2.29
C LYS A 12 0.88 -26.25 0.77
N TYR A 13 1.49 -25.18 0.27
CA TYR A 13 1.42 -24.80 -1.15
C TYR A 13 2.77 -24.82 -1.86
N GLY A 14 3.88 -24.95 -1.14
CA GLY A 14 5.23 -25.00 -1.71
C GLY A 14 5.78 -23.64 -2.17
N PHE A 15 5.21 -22.53 -1.67
CA PHE A 15 5.64 -21.18 -2.02
C PHE A 15 6.09 -20.41 -0.78
N ASP A 16 7.28 -19.79 -0.87
CA ASP A 16 7.74 -18.81 0.10
C ASP A 16 7.08 -17.46 -0.21
N VAL A 17 6.04 -17.12 0.57
CA VAL A 17 5.26 -15.89 0.39
C VAL A 17 5.47 -14.99 1.61
N PRO A 18 5.97 -13.75 1.45
CA PRO A 18 6.04 -12.78 2.54
C PRO A 18 4.63 -12.46 3.08
N VAL A 19 4.46 -12.41 4.41
CA VAL A 19 3.18 -12.09 5.04
C VAL A 19 3.27 -10.80 5.85
N ILE A 20 2.24 -9.96 5.75
CA ILE A 20 2.03 -8.78 6.59
C ILE A 20 0.77 -9.02 7.42
N VAL A 21 0.85 -8.85 8.75
CA VAL A 21 -0.32 -8.94 9.64
C VAL A 21 -0.74 -7.56 10.12
N ARG A 22 -2.03 -7.24 10.01
CA ARG A 22 -2.63 -6.01 10.54
C ARG A 22 -3.79 -6.32 11.47
N THR A 23 -3.95 -5.50 12.50
CA THR A 23 -5.14 -5.52 13.35
C THR A 23 -6.31 -4.85 12.65
N ALA A 24 -7.54 -5.14 13.07
CA ALA A 24 -8.73 -4.47 12.55
C ALA A 24 -8.66 -2.95 12.72
N LYS A 25 -8.16 -2.50 13.89
CA LYS A 25 -7.97 -1.08 14.18
C LYS A 25 -6.98 -0.41 13.22
N GLU A 26 -5.86 -1.06 12.92
CA GLU A 26 -4.88 -0.52 11.96
C GLU A 26 -5.42 -0.41 10.53
N LEU A 27 -6.36 -1.30 10.14
CA LEU A 27 -7.05 -1.22 8.86
C LEU A 27 -8.08 -0.09 8.86
N GLU A 28 -8.88 0.03 9.92
CA GLU A 28 -9.85 1.11 10.08
C GLU A 28 -9.16 2.49 10.05
N GLU A 29 -8.09 2.66 10.82
CA GLU A 29 -7.27 3.88 10.82
C GLU A 29 -6.70 4.19 9.44
N SER A 30 -6.27 3.18 8.68
CA SER A 30 -5.76 3.40 7.32
C SER A 30 -6.82 3.93 6.37
N VAL A 31 -8.08 3.53 6.53
CA VAL A 31 -9.19 4.06 5.71
C VAL A 31 -9.52 5.49 6.14
N LEU A 32 -9.62 5.73 7.45
CA LEU A 32 -9.97 7.05 8.01
C LEU A 32 -8.91 8.13 7.74
N ASN A 33 -7.64 7.74 7.70
CA ASN A 33 -6.51 8.66 7.51
C ASN A 33 -6.13 8.85 6.04
N ASN A 34 -6.87 8.27 5.08
CA ASN A 34 -6.58 8.47 3.67
C ASN A 34 -6.82 9.95 3.29
N PRO A 35 -5.78 10.70 2.85
CA PRO A 35 -5.91 12.11 2.51
C PRO A 35 -6.70 12.37 1.23
N PHE A 36 -7.01 11.32 0.47
CA PHE A 36 -7.81 11.37 -0.75
C PHE A 36 -9.22 10.80 -0.52
N SER A 37 -9.66 10.66 0.73
CA SER A 37 -10.95 10.05 1.11
C SER A 37 -12.19 10.76 0.54
N ASP A 38 -12.04 11.99 0.06
CA ASP A 38 -13.09 12.78 -0.60
C ASP A 38 -13.15 12.57 -2.13
N ARG A 39 -12.26 11.74 -2.69
CA ARG A 39 -12.18 11.44 -4.14
C ARG A 39 -12.95 10.18 -4.51
N ASP A 40 -13.09 9.94 -5.81
CA ASP A 40 -13.70 8.71 -6.33
C ASP A 40 -12.93 7.47 -5.86
N ILE A 41 -13.62 6.59 -5.15
CA ILE A 41 -13.07 5.36 -4.57
C ILE A 41 -12.47 4.42 -5.62
N LEU A 42 -12.94 4.47 -6.88
CA LEU A 42 -12.41 3.64 -7.97
C LEU A 42 -10.95 3.99 -8.32
N HIS A 43 -10.50 5.17 -7.91
CA HIS A 43 -9.16 5.69 -8.16
C HIS A 43 -8.27 5.66 -6.91
N LEU A 44 -8.80 5.20 -5.77
CA LEU A 44 -8.08 5.13 -4.50
C LEU A 44 -7.37 3.78 -4.35
N HIS A 45 -6.06 3.83 -4.14
CA HIS A 45 -5.26 2.66 -3.80
C HIS A 45 -4.55 2.85 -2.46
N LEU A 46 -4.51 1.78 -1.68
CA LEU A 46 -3.78 1.71 -0.43
C LEU A 46 -2.77 0.56 -0.50
N THR A 47 -1.49 0.90 -0.37
CA THR A 47 -0.43 -0.10 -0.21
C THR A 47 -0.08 -0.25 1.25
N LEU A 48 -0.14 -1.49 1.76
CA LEU A 48 0.27 -1.84 3.12
C LEU A 48 1.73 -2.30 3.10
N LEU A 49 2.61 -1.53 3.73
CA LEU A 49 4.02 -1.88 3.85
C LEU A 49 4.28 -2.64 5.14
N LYS A 50 5.26 -3.55 5.16
CA LYS A 50 5.64 -4.30 6.37
C LYS A 50 6.01 -3.35 7.52
N SER A 51 6.85 -2.35 7.22
CA SER A 51 7.33 -1.30 8.13
C SER A 51 7.39 0.05 7.42
N LYS A 52 7.59 1.13 8.17
CA LYS A 52 7.88 2.45 7.61
C LYS A 52 9.11 2.36 6.69
N PRO A 53 9.07 2.92 5.47
CA PRO A 53 10.26 3.06 4.63
C PRO A 53 11.35 3.88 5.32
N ALA A 54 12.60 3.63 4.94
CA ALA A 54 13.69 4.50 5.36
C ALA A 54 13.54 5.91 4.74
N ASP A 55 14.03 6.93 5.46
CA ASP A 55 13.80 8.34 5.09
C ASP A 55 14.45 8.71 3.73
N ASP A 56 15.52 8.02 3.34
CA ASP A 56 16.15 8.13 2.02
C ASP A 56 15.22 7.62 0.91
N GLY A 57 14.54 6.49 1.13
CA GLY A 57 13.50 5.97 0.24
C GLY A 57 12.36 6.96 0.06
N ILE A 58 11.89 7.58 1.16
CA ILE A 58 10.85 8.62 1.11
C ILE A 58 11.35 9.87 0.37
N ALA A 59 12.61 10.25 0.53
CA ALA A 59 13.19 11.38 -0.18
C ALA A 59 13.26 11.13 -1.70
N LEU A 60 13.60 9.90 -2.13
CA LEU A 60 13.58 9.52 -3.54
C LEU A 60 12.18 9.64 -4.14
N THR A 61 11.12 9.28 -3.41
CA THR A 61 9.75 9.43 -3.92
C THR A 61 9.38 10.90 -4.12
N LYS A 62 9.94 11.85 -3.37
CA LYS A 62 9.64 13.29 -3.57
C LYS A 62 10.27 13.89 -4.83
N ASN A 63 11.34 13.28 -5.34
CA ASN A 63 12.11 13.80 -6.48
C ASN A 63 11.69 13.20 -7.83
N TYR A 64 10.83 12.19 -7.82
CA TYR A 64 10.27 11.61 -9.04
C TYR A 64 9.06 12.44 -9.49
N ASP A 65 8.84 12.56 -10.79
CA ASP A 65 7.67 13.24 -11.35
C ASP A 65 6.53 12.23 -11.52
N HIS A 66 5.51 12.35 -10.68
CA HIS A 66 4.35 11.45 -10.64
C HIS A 66 3.10 12.08 -11.21
N ALA A 67 3.18 13.31 -11.72
CA ALA A 67 2.00 13.96 -12.29
C ALA A 67 1.47 13.15 -13.50
N PRO A 68 0.15 12.96 -13.61
CA PRO A 68 -0.91 13.62 -12.85
C PRO A 68 -1.28 12.93 -11.52
N ASP A 69 -0.76 11.73 -11.24
CA ASP A 69 -1.14 10.96 -10.06
C ASP A 69 -0.66 11.59 -8.76
N LEU A 70 -1.44 11.42 -7.70
CA LEU A 70 -1.10 11.89 -6.36
C LEU A 70 -0.80 10.69 -5.47
N PHE A 71 0.24 10.78 -4.66
CA PHE A 71 0.46 9.82 -3.60
C PHE A 71 1.05 10.49 -2.37
N THR A 72 0.86 9.86 -1.21
CA THR A 72 1.58 10.20 0.01
C THR A 72 2.03 8.95 0.73
N VAL A 73 3.12 9.08 1.49
CA VAL A 73 3.62 8.04 2.39
C VAL A 73 3.35 8.50 3.81
N ASP A 74 2.54 7.72 4.55
CA ASP A 74 2.30 7.92 5.96
C ASP A 74 2.59 6.64 6.74
N ASN A 75 3.63 6.68 7.58
CA ASN A 75 4.12 5.53 8.33
C ASN A 75 4.32 4.29 7.43
N LYS A 76 3.45 3.29 7.56
CA LYS A 76 3.49 2.01 6.83
C LYS A 76 2.42 1.90 5.74
N TYR A 77 1.85 3.04 5.35
CA TYR A 77 0.80 3.17 4.37
C TYR A 77 1.27 4.06 3.23
N ILE A 78 0.99 3.64 2.00
CA ILE A 78 1.10 4.52 0.84
C ILE A 78 -0.31 4.69 0.29
N PHE A 79 -0.78 5.93 0.28
CA PHE A 79 -2.06 6.31 -0.32
C PHE A 79 -1.78 6.83 -1.72
N ILE A 80 -2.52 6.34 -2.71
CA ILE A 80 -2.40 6.76 -4.11
C ILE A 80 -3.80 7.12 -4.62
N PHE A 81 -3.89 8.25 -5.31
CA PHE A 81 -5.03 8.64 -6.12
C PHE A 81 -4.58 8.71 -7.58
N PHE A 82 -5.03 7.73 -8.37
CA PHE A 82 -4.66 7.60 -9.78
C PHE A 82 -5.57 8.46 -10.64
N LEU A 83 -5.05 9.48 -11.31
CA LEU A 83 -5.82 10.39 -12.16
C LEU A 83 -5.90 9.89 -13.61
N GLY A 84 -5.11 8.88 -13.97
CA GLY A 84 -5.11 8.28 -15.30
C GLY A 84 -6.37 7.46 -15.60
N ASN A 85 -6.86 7.56 -16.85
CA ASN A 85 -7.71 6.52 -17.42
C ASN A 85 -6.85 5.29 -17.65
N VAL A 86 -7.13 4.17 -16.97
CA VAL A 86 -6.70 2.87 -17.49
C VAL A 86 -7.52 2.67 -18.76
N MET A 87 -6.95 3.05 -19.91
CA MET A 87 -7.45 2.55 -21.19
C MET A 87 -7.35 1.04 -21.10
N ASN A 88 -8.46 0.38 -20.78
CA ASN A 88 -8.65 -1.03 -21.09
C ASN A 88 -8.51 -1.13 -22.61
N GLN A 89 -7.28 -1.34 -23.09
CA GLN A 89 -7.04 -1.81 -24.44
C GLN A 89 -7.41 -3.29 -24.45
N ASN A 90 -8.70 -3.56 -24.67
CA ASN A 90 -9.21 -4.84 -25.14
C ASN A 90 -9.88 -4.61 -26.48
#